data_AF-A0A2U1PG57-F1
#
_entry.id   AF-A0A2U1PG57-F1
#
_cell.length_a   1.000
_cell.length_b   1.000
_cell.length_c   1.000
_cell.angle_alpha   90.00
_cell.angle_beta   90.00
_cell.angle_gamma   90.00
#
_symmetry.space_group_name_H-M   'P 1'
#
loop_
_entity.id
_entity.type
_entity.pdbx_description
1 polymer ?
#
loop_
_entity_poly.entity_id
_entity_poly.type
_entity_poly.pdbx_seq_one_letter_code
_entity_poly.pdbx_strand_id
1 'polypeptide(L)'
;MKVKKLEKEKRLEAIVDQNLNQNYNMLEVEMMIKVALLCTQRSRKDRPTMSEVMIMLEGEGHAERWGKWQSVEATSRQDYDRLQRTFAMIGNEEDLTGTKSLSTIIELSSEG
;
A
#
# COMPACT_ATOMS: atom_id res chain seq x y z
N MET A 1 -4.33 0.01 5.58
CA MET A 1 -4.95 -0.97 4.64
C MET A 1 -4.69 -2.40 5.10
N LYS A 2 -5.74 -3.14 5.48
CA LYS A 2 -5.71 -4.55 5.90
C LYS A 2 -5.05 -5.48 4.86
N VAL A 3 -5.25 -5.20 3.57
CA VAL A 3 -4.72 -6.00 2.44
C VAL A 3 -3.19 -6.03 2.40
N LYS A 4 -2.50 -4.91 2.60
CA LYS A 4 -1.02 -4.85 2.63
C LYS A 4 -0.42 -5.73 3.75
N LYS A 5 -1.13 -5.88 4.87
CA LYS A 5 -0.71 -6.76 5.97
C LYS A 5 -0.86 -8.22 5.58
N LEU A 6 -2.01 -8.58 5.01
CA LEU A 6 -2.29 -9.94 4.55
C LEU A 6 -1.34 -10.41 3.44
N GLU A 7 -0.93 -9.52 2.53
CA GLU A 7 0.06 -9.84 1.50
C GLU A 7 1.41 -10.21 2.10
N LYS A 8 1.89 -9.43 3.09
CA LYS A 8 3.13 -9.72 3.81
C LYS A 8 3.08 -11.01 4.62
N GLU A 9 1.93 -11.30 5.21
CA GLU A 9 1.69 -12.52 5.97
C GLU A 9 1.42 -13.74 5.08
N LYS A 10 1.33 -13.58 3.76
CA LYS A 10 0.92 -14.62 2.80
C LYS A 10 -0.45 -15.25 3.13
N ARG A 11 -1.36 -14.43 3.65
CA ARG A 11 -2.73 -14.82 4.06
C ARG A 11 -3.81 -14.20 3.17
N LEU A 12 -3.59 -14.25 1.85
CA LEU A 12 -4.47 -13.58 0.88
C LEU A 12 -5.80 -14.32 0.67
N GLU A 13 -5.88 -15.60 1.03
CA GLU A 13 -7.10 -16.40 1.02
C GLU A 13 -8.22 -15.79 1.88
N ALA A 14 -7.85 -15.03 2.92
CA ALA A 14 -8.80 -14.37 3.81
C ALA A 14 -9.60 -13.22 3.15
N ILE A 15 -9.22 -12.80 1.94
CA ILE A 15 -9.91 -11.74 1.18
C ILE A 15 -10.43 -12.20 -0.18
N VAL A 16 -10.28 -13.48 -0.51
CA VAL A 16 -10.87 -14.04 -1.73
C VAL A 16 -12.36 -14.20 -1.53
N ASP A 17 -13.14 -13.90 -2.57
CA ASP A 17 -14.60 -14.07 -2.55
C ASP A 17 -14.96 -15.55 -2.30
N GLN A 18 -15.79 -15.80 -1.29
CA GLN A 18 -16.23 -17.15 -0.90
C GLN A 18 -17.06 -17.82 -2.00
N ASN A 19 -17.74 -17.03 -2.84
CA ASN A 19 -18.55 -17.54 -3.95
C ASN A 19 -17.72 -18.16 -5.08
N LEU A 20 -16.39 -17.94 -5.08
CA LEU A 20 -15.49 -18.61 -6.02
C LEU A 20 -15.31 -20.09 -5.68
N ASN A 21 -15.78 -20.58 -4.52
CA ASN A 21 -15.79 -21.99 -4.15
C ASN A 21 -14.42 -22.69 -4.35
N GLN A 22 -13.32 -22.02 -4.00
CA GLN A 22 -11.94 -22.50 -4.21
C GLN A 22 -11.56 -22.77 -5.67
N ASN A 23 -12.37 -22.34 -6.64
CA ASN A 23 -12.08 -22.43 -8.06
C ASN A 23 -11.23 -21.23 -8.53
N TYR A 24 -10.05 -21.09 -7.96
CA TYR A 24 -9.10 -20.04 -8.31
C TYR A 24 -7.66 -20.51 -8.11
N ASN A 25 -6.74 -19.93 -8.88
CA ASN A 25 -5.31 -20.12 -8.68
C ASN A 25 -4.76 -19.08 -7.69
N MET A 26 -4.09 -19.54 -6.64
CA MET A 26 -3.52 -18.66 -5.62
C MET A 26 -2.44 -17.71 -6.19
N LEU A 27 -1.71 -18.13 -7.22
CA LEU A 27 -0.71 -17.28 -7.89
C LEU A 27 -1.37 -16.13 -8.65
N GLU A 28 -2.49 -16.41 -9.33
CA GLU A 28 -3.28 -15.38 -10.04
C GLU A 28 -3.90 -14.41 -9.04
N VAL A 29 -4.44 -14.91 -7.92
CA VAL A 29 -4.94 -14.08 -6.83
C VAL A 29 -3.85 -13.16 -6.28
N GLU A 30 -2.66 -13.71 -5.99
CA GLU A 30 -1.54 -12.90 -5.51
C GLU A 30 -1.14 -11.82 -6.52
N MET A 31 -1.06 -12.17 -7.81
CA MET A 31 -0.77 -11.22 -8.88
C MET A 31 -1.83 -10.12 -8.98
N MET A 32 -3.10 -10.48 -8.98
CA MET A 32 -4.23 -9.55 -9.05
C MET A 32 -4.22 -8.57 -7.88
N ILE A 33 -3.93 -9.05 -6.67
CA ILE A 33 -3.85 -8.21 -5.48
C ILE A 33 -2.67 -7.23 -5.58
N LYS A 34 -1.51 -7.68 -6.08
CA LYS A 34 -0.36 -6.80 -6.31
C LYS A 34 -0.67 -5.71 -7.33
N VAL A 35 -1.27 -6.07 -8.46
CA VAL A 35 -1.72 -5.12 -9.49
C VAL A 35 -2.73 -4.14 -8.92
N ALA A 36 -3.74 -4.62 -8.17
CA ALA A 36 -4.74 -3.77 -7.53
C ALA A 36 -4.11 -2.77 -6.54
N LEU A 37 -3.11 -3.20 -5.76
CA LEU A 37 -2.37 -2.34 -4.83
C LEU A 37 -1.55 -1.26 -5.56
N LEU A 38 -1.02 -1.55 -6.75
CA LEU A 38 -0.35 -0.55 -7.60
C LEU A 38 -1.35 0.44 -8.20
N CYS A 39 -2.50 -0.03 -8.68
CA CYS A 39 -3.55 0.82 -9.27
C CYS A 39 -4.23 1.75 -8.25
N THR A 40 -4.29 1.36 -6.98
CA THR A 40 -4.97 2.10 -5.90
C THR A 40 -4.04 2.98 -5.09
N GLN A 41 -2.84 3.27 -5.60
CA GLN A 41 -1.90 4.17 -4.94
C GLN A 41 -2.47 5.58 -4.77
N ARG A 42 -2.12 6.21 -3.65
CA ARG A 42 -2.61 7.54 -3.28
C ARG A 42 -2.20 8.60 -4.30
N SER A 43 -0.94 8.58 -4.73
CA SER A 43 -0.43 9.47 -5.77
C SER A 43 -0.85 8.97 -7.13
N ARG A 44 -1.43 9.86 -7.96
CA ARG A 44 -1.76 9.54 -9.35
C ARG A 44 -0.53 9.22 -10.20
N LYS A 45 0.63 9.79 -9.87
CA LYS A 45 1.87 9.62 -10.65
C LYS A 45 2.49 8.23 -10.49
N ASP A 46 2.19 7.57 -9.38
CA ASP A 46 2.79 6.27 -9.07
C ASP A 46 1.97 5.12 -9.70
N ARG A 47 0.67 5.38 -9.95
CA ARG A 47 -0.26 4.41 -10.53
C ARG A 47 0.23 3.99 -11.93
N PRO A 48 0.16 2.69 -12.25
CA PRO A 48 0.49 2.22 -13.59
C PRO A 48 -0.50 2.75 -14.63
N THR A 49 -0.03 2.91 -15.86
CA THR A 49 -0.92 3.15 -17.00
C THR A 49 -1.73 1.89 -17.31
N MET A 50 -2.86 2.04 -18.02
CA MET A 50 -3.67 0.86 -18.39
C MET A 50 -2.92 -0.13 -19.30
N SER A 51 -1.96 0.34 -20.11
CA SER A 51 -1.12 -0.55 -20.91
C SER A 51 -0.13 -1.32 -20.03
N GLU A 52 0.47 -0.69 -19.02
CA GLU A 52 1.30 -1.39 -18.03
C GLU A 52 0.48 -2.41 -17.24
N VAL A 53 -0.77 -2.09 -16.88
CA VAL A 53 -1.68 -3.02 -16.22
C VAL A 53 -1.95 -4.24 -17.09
N MET A 54 -2.21 -4.05 -18.38
CA MET A 54 -2.42 -5.15 -19.32
C MET A 54 -1.20 -6.09 -19.38
N ILE A 55 0.00 -5.54 -19.53
CA ILE A 55 1.25 -6.31 -19.55
C ILE A 55 1.44 -7.10 -18.24
N MET A 56 1.14 -6.48 -17.10
CA MET A 56 1.21 -7.16 -15.80
C MET A 56 0.20 -8.31 -15.69
N LEU A 57 -1.00 -8.15 -16.26
CA LEU A 57 -2.03 -9.20 -16.28
C LEU A 57 -1.71 -10.34 -17.24
N GLU A 58 -0.92 -10.09 -18.27
CA GLU A 58 -0.38 -11.11 -19.18
C GLU A 58 0.77 -11.92 -18.54
N GLY A 59 1.22 -11.51 -17.34
CA GLY A 59 2.25 -12.20 -16.56
C GLY A 59 3.65 -11.60 -16.69
N GLU A 60 3.83 -10.57 -17.52
CA GLU A 60 5.12 -9.94 -17.79
C GLU A 60 5.36 -8.71 -16.90
N GLY A 61 6.61 -8.49 -16.46
CA GLY A 61 7.04 -7.24 -15.80
C GLY A 61 6.47 -6.96 -14.39
N HIS A 62 5.49 -7.72 -13.90
CA HIS A 62 4.84 -7.46 -12.61
C HIS A 62 5.81 -7.60 -11.43
N ALA A 63 6.72 -8.58 -11.45
CA ALA A 63 7.64 -8.87 -10.36
C ALA A 63 8.69 -7.75 -10.16
N GLU A 64 9.25 -7.22 -11.25
CA GLU A 64 10.21 -6.12 -11.19
C GLU A 64 9.56 -4.84 -10.66
N ARG A 65 8.39 -4.48 -11.19
CA ARG A 65 7.66 -3.29 -10.75
C ARG A 65 7.23 -3.40 -9.29
N TRP A 66 6.76 -4.57 -8.88
CA TRP A 66 6.40 -4.85 -7.50
C TRP A 66 7.60 -4.69 -6.55
N GLY A 67 8.78 -5.18 -6.94
CA GLY A 67 10.01 -5.00 -6.18
C GLY A 67 10.37 -3.52 -5.99
N LYS A 68 10.27 -2.71 -7.05
CA LYS A 68 10.48 -1.25 -6.97
C LYS A 68 9.49 -0.61 -6.00
N TRP A 69 8.22 -0.97 -6.09
CA TRP A 69 7.20 -0.44 -5.20
C TRP A 69 7.45 -0.78 -3.73
N GLN A 70 7.82 -2.03 -3.41
CA GLN A 70 8.13 -2.42 -2.03
C GLN A 70 9.27 -1.57 -1.43
N SER A 71 10.29 -1.26 -2.23
CA SER A 71 11.40 -0.39 -1.82
C SER A 71 10.93 1.04 -1.53
N VAL A 72 10.13 1.63 -2.43
CA VAL A 72 9.60 3.00 -2.28
C VAL A 72 8.61 3.11 -1.11
N GLU A 73 7.77 2.11 -0.90
CA GLU A 73 6.85 2.05 0.25
C GLU A 73 7.63 1.92 1.57
N ALA A 74 8.74 1.18 1.59
CA ALA A 74 9.59 1.03 2.77
C ALA A 74 10.32 2.33 3.12
N THR A 75 10.89 3.03 2.15
CA THR A 75 11.56 4.33 2.37
C THR A 75 10.56 5.39 2.80
N SER A 76 9.40 5.48 2.14
CA SER A 76 8.35 6.44 2.50
C SER A 76 7.89 6.28 3.95
N ARG A 77 7.80 5.04 4.45
CA ARG A 77 7.49 4.77 5.86
C ARG A 77 8.61 5.21 6.79
N GLN A 78 9.86 4.89 6.45
CA GLN A 78 11.02 5.28 7.24
C GLN A 78 11.16 6.80 7.34
N ASP A 79 10.95 7.52 6.23
CA ASP A 79 10.99 8.98 6.19
C ASP A 79 9.89 9.59 7.04
N TYR A 80 8.69 9.02 7.03
CA TYR A 80 7.60 9.47 7.90
C TYR A 80 7.88 9.20 9.38
N ASP A 81 8.39 8.01 9.72
CA ASP A 81 8.80 7.66 11.10
C ASP A 81 9.94 8.57 11.58
N ARG A 82 10.88 8.90 10.70
CA ARG A 82 11.98 9.82 10.98
C ARG A 82 11.45 11.23 11.21
N LEU A 83 10.56 11.72 10.35
CA LEU A 83 9.91 13.02 10.50
C LEU A 83 9.13 13.08 11.82
N GLN A 84 8.32 12.06 12.14
CA GLN A 84 7.61 11.97 13.42
C GLN A 84 8.56 12.03 14.62
N ARG A 85 9.67 11.30 14.59
CA ARG A 85 10.70 11.37 15.65
C ARG A 85 11.33 12.76 15.75
N THR A 86 11.64 13.39 14.62
CA THR A 86 12.19 14.76 14.62
C THR A 86 11.18 15.78 15.18
N PHE A 87 9.90 15.66 14.82
CA PHE A 87 8.84 16.49 15.39
C PHE A 87 8.68 16.27 16.90
N ALA A 88 8.78 15.02 17.36
CA ALA A 88 8.73 14.69 18.79
C ALA A 88 9.93 15.26 19.57
N MET A 89 11.10 15.41 18.93
CA MET A 89 12.28 16.04 19.55
C MET A 89 12.18 17.58 19.59
N ILE A 90 11.46 18.20 18.65
CA ILE A 90 11.26 19.65 18.59
C ILE A 90 10.15 20.11 19.56
N GLY A 91 9.19 19.24 19.89
CA GLY A 91 7.99 19.58 20.69
C GLY A 91 8.17 19.76 22.21
N ASN A 92 9.33 20.20 22.69
CA ASN A 92 9.51 20.62 24.09
C ASN A 92 9.59 22.15 24.23
N GLU A 93 8.78 22.91 23.49
CA GLU A 93 8.36 24.25 23.92
C GLU A 93 7.10 24.69 23.14
N GLU A 94 6.06 24.97 23.92
CA GLU A 94 4.82 25.71 23.64
C GLU A 94 3.71 25.15 22.73
N ASP A 95 2.53 25.16 23.35
CA ASP A 95 1.19 24.84 22.86
C ASP A 95 0.83 25.44 21.50
N LEU A 96 0.49 24.58 20.54
CA LEU A 96 -0.45 24.91 19.46
C LEU A 96 -1.44 23.74 19.31
N THR A 97 -2.51 23.85 20.10
CA THR A 97 -3.77 23.12 19.89
C THR A 97 -4.20 23.25 18.42
N GLY A 98 -4.10 22.16 17.64
CA GLY A 98 -4.75 22.12 16.33
C GLY A 98 -4.10 21.31 15.21
N THR A 99 -2.88 20.78 15.34
CA THR A 99 -2.38 19.83 14.34
C THR A 99 -2.99 18.48 14.64
N LYS A 100 -4.03 18.09 13.89
CA LYS A 100 -4.49 16.70 13.86
C LYS A 100 -3.24 15.84 13.66
N SER A 101 -2.98 14.90 14.56
CA SER A 101 -1.81 14.05 14.49
C SER A 101 -1.63 13.58 13.05
N LEU A 102 -0.41 13.64 12.54
CA LEU A 102 -0.08 13.15 11.21
C LEU A 102 -0.56 11.69 11.01
N SER A 103 -0.65 10.91 12.11
CA SER A 103 -1.32 9.60 12.15
C SER A 103 -2.83 9.67 11.85
N THR A 104 -3.54 10.65 12.41
CA THR A 104 -4.97 10.90 12.17
C THR A 104 -5.24 11.36 10.74
N ILE A 105 -4.33 12.12 10.10
CA ILE A 105 -4.48 12.50 8.67
C ILE A 105 -4.30 11.29 7.75
N ILE A 106 -3.46 10.33 8.13
CA ILE A 106 -3.31 9.05 7.41
C ILE A 106 -4.54 8.15 7.63
N GLU A 107 -5.09 8.09 8.85
CA GLU A 107 -6.32 7.32 9.14
C GLU A 107 -7.55 7.91 8.46
N LEU A 108 -7.71 9.25 8.45
CA LEU A 108 -8.80 9.93 7.73
C LEU A 108 -8.71 9.79 6.20
N SER A 109 -7.54 9.48 5.65
CA SER A 109 -7.38 9.13 4.23
C SER A 109 -7.72 7.66 3.93
N SER A 110 -8.07 6.87 4.95
CA SER A 110 -8.49 5.47 4.86
C SER A 110 -9.99 5.27 5.09
N GLU A 111 -10.75 6.34 5.37
CA GLU A 111 -12.22 6.34 5.51
C GLU A 111 -12.94 7.13 4.41
N GLY A 112 -12.26 7.53 3.32
CA GLY A 112 -12.83 8.24 2.18
C GLY A 112 -12.67 7.49 0.87
#